data_AF-A0A7C3K0Y9-F1
#
_entry.id   AF-A0A7C3K0Y9-F1
#
_cell.length_a   1.000
_cell.length_b   1.000
_cell.length_c   1.000
_cell.angle_alpha   90.00
_cell.angle_beta   90.00
_cell.angle_gamma   90.00
#
_symmetry.space_group_name_H-M   'P 1'
#
loop_
_entity.id
_entity.type
_entity.pdbx_description
1 polymer ?
#
loop_
_entity_poly.entity_id
_entity_poly.type
_entity_poly.pdbx_seq_one_letter_code
_entity_poly.pdbx_strand_id
1 'polypeptide(L)'
;MTSADVRKAFLKYFEERDHRVVRSSSLVPKNDPSLLFTNAGMVQFKGVFLAEEVRDYQRAVTSQKCVRAGGKHNDLEIVGKTARHHTFFEMLGNFSFGDYFKKEAIEMAWELLIRGWGLPAEKMWITIYLEDDEGFELWRKVGIPAERIVRMGEKDNFWAMGETGPCGPCSELVIDQGEAVGCGRADCRVGCDCDRYLELWNLVFMQFNRDAEGKMHPLAKPCIDTGMGLERISAILQGVHSNYETDLFKPIFREVESISRVPYGKDPHSDISLRVIADHSRAATFLINDGVLPSNEGRGYVLRRIMRRAMRHGKLLGIQEPFLHRTSARVVDLMKEAYPELRESEAFVSKVIRNEEERFSETLDSGLKILREELEGLQKKREKVLPGEVAFRLYDTYGFPLDLTTEILQDEGMTFDEAGFQAQMEEQRQKSKQAWQGLGEGKTKEIYRRLVNEGIKTIFIGYEETETETKIVKLVKGDEVVPSAKEGD
;
A
#
# COMPACT_ATOMS: atom_id res chain seq x y z
N MET A 1 20.73 7.14 -15.00
CA MET A 1 19.63 8.15 -15.03
C MET A 1 19.08 8.31 -13.62
N THR A 2 18.65 9.51 -13.20
CA THR A 2 17.93 9.66 -11.92
C THR A 2 16.53 9.05 -12.02
N SER A 3 15.89 8.65 -10.91
CA SER A 3 14.51 8.14 -10.96
C SER A 3 13.52 9.16 -11.51
N ALA A 4 13.77 10.46 -11.30
CA ALA A 4 12.99 11.52 -11.91
C ALA A 4 13.13 11.55 -13.45
N ASP A 5 14.35 11.37 -13.97
CA ASP A 5 14.60 11.27 -15.41
C ASP A 5 13.94 10.03 -16.00
N VAL A 6 13.99 8.89 -15.30
CA VAL A 6 13.35 7.64 -15.74
C VAL A 6 11.84 7.81 -15.88
N ARG A 7 11.18 8.38 -14.85
CA ARG A 7 9.75 8.71 -14.88
C ARG A 7 9.41 9.60 -16.07
N LYS A 8 10.15 10.70 -16.25
CA LYS A 8 9.91 11.67 -17.32
C LYS A 8 10.12 11.05 -18.70
N ALA A 9 11.18 10.26 -18.86
CA ALA A 9 11.49 9.57 -20.11
C ALA A 9 10.39 8.56 -20.48
N PHE A 10 9.87 7.79 -19.51
CA PHE A 10 8.76 6.86 -19.73
C PHE A 10 7.50 7.58 -20.23
N LEU A 11 7.08 8.64 -19.53
CA LEU A 11 5.87 9.40 -19.90
C LEU A 11 6.02 10.02 -21.30
N LYS A 12 7.18 10.62 -21.59
CA LYS A 12 7.48 11.23 -22.89
C LYS A 12 7.50 10.19 -24.02
N TYR A 13 8.09 9.02 -23.78
CA TYR A 13 8.18 7.95 -24.78
C TYR A 13 6.80 7.50 -25.29
N PHE A 14 5.82 7.39 -24.39
CA PHE A 14 4.46 7.03 -24.75
C PHE A 14 3.63 8.22 -25.26
N GLU A 15 3.90 9.43 -24.76
CA GLU A 15 3.32 10.66 -25.33
C GLU A 15 3.67 10.82 -26.82
N GLU A 16 4.93 10.55 -27.20
CA GLU A 16 5.40 10.52 -28.59
C GLU A 16 4.76 9.41 -29.44
N ARG A 17 4.00 8.50 -28.81
CA ARG A 17 3.24 7.39 -29.42
C ARG A 17 1.73 7.56 -29.21
N ASP A 18 1.28 8.81 -29.15
CA ASP A 18 -0.12 9.22 -29.04
C ASP A 18 -0.84 8.77 -27.76
N HIS A 19 -0.11 8.51 -26.67
CA HIS A 19 -0.73 8.28 -25.38
C HIS A 19 -0.99 9.62 -24.67
N ARG A 20 -2.20 9.79 -24.14
CA ARG A 20 -2.50 10.91 -23.26
C ARG A 20 -1.75 10.74 -21.94
N VAL A 21 -0.88 11.69 -21.58
CA VAL A 21 -0.31 11.74 -20.23
C VAL A 21 -1.42 12.10 -19.25
N VAL A 22 -1.73 11.19 -18.33
CA VAL A 22 -2.77 11.37 -17.31
C VAL A 22 -2.11 11.47 -15.92
N ARG A 23 -2.57 12.39 -15.08
CA ARG A 23 -2.05 12.55 -13.72
C ARG A 23 -2.36 11.31 -12.88
N SER A 24 -1.45 10.95 -11.98
CA SER A 24 -1.72 9.93 -10.95
C SER A 24 -3.03 10.26 -10.21
N SER A 25 -3.88 9.26 -10.01
CA SER A 25 -5.02 9.38 -9.11
C SER A 25 -4.56 9.38 -7.65
N SER A 26 -5.48 9.74 -6.76
CA SER A 26 -5.31 9.60 -5.31
C SER A 26 -5.04 8.13 -4.92
N LEU A 27 -4.32 7.93 -3.82
CA LEU A 27 -4.19 6.66 -3.11
C LEU A 27 -5.50 6.19 -2.50
N VAL A 28 -6.49 7.07 -2.36
CA VAL A 28 -7.84 6.78 -1.87
C VAL A 28 -8.81 6.70 -3.05
N PRO A 29 -9.25 5.49 -3.46
CA PRO A 29 -10.24 5.35 -4.52
C PRO A 29 -11.56 6.04 -4.15
N LYS A 30 -12.06 6.92 -5.02
CA LYS A 30 -13.29 7.70 -4.75
C LYS A 30 -14.56 6.86 -4.85
N ASN A 31 -14.61 5.93 -5.80
CA ASN A 31 -15.84 5.19 -6.18
C ASN A 31 -15.67 3.67 -6.09
N ASP A 32 -14.72 3.17 -5.29
CA ASP A 32 -14.52 1.73 -5.10
C ASP A 32 -14.41 1.40 -3.61
N PRO A 33 -15.50 0.97 -2.95
CA PRO A 33 -15.46 0.61 -1.54
C PRO A 33 -14.75 -0.72 -1.27
N SER A 34 -14.49 -1.53 -2.30
CA SER A 34 -13.78 -2.81 -2.16
C SER A 34 -12.27 -2.65 -2.07
N LEU A 35 -11.73 -1.51 -2.55
CA LEU A 35 -10.30 -1.22 -2.53
C LEU A 35 -9.91 -0.29 -1.38
N LEU A 36 -9.00 -0.79 -0.54
CA LEU A 36 -8.46 0.01 0.56
C LEU A 36 -7.57 1.14 0.03
N PHE A 37 -6.66 0.84 -0.89
CA PHE A 37 -5.81 1.83 -1.53
C PHE A 37 -5.65 1.53 -3.02
N THR A 38 -5.31 2.56 -3.80
CA THR A 38 -4.86 2.39 -5.18
C THR A 38 -3.56 1.59 -5.19
N ASN A 39 -3.61 0.38 -5.74
CA ASN A 39 -2.50 -0.60 -5.72
C ASN A 39 -1.84 -0.81 -7.11
N ALA A 40 -2.43 -0.23 -8.17
CA ALA A 40 -1.99 -0.32 -9.55
C ALA A 40 -2.41 0.90 -10.39
N GLY A 41 -1.75 1.11 -11.53
CA GLY A 41 -2.05 2.18 -12.49
C GLY A 41 -3.47 2.12 -13.08
N MET A 42 -3.97 0.92 -13.32
CA MET A 42 -5.26 0.66 -13.97
C MET A 42 -6.49 1.10 -13.16
N VAL A 43 -6.37 1.28 -11.83
CA VAL A 43 -7.52 1.48 -10.93
C VAL A 43 -8.36 2.69 -11.33
N GLN A 44 -7.71 3.78 -11.74
CA GLN A 44 -8.38 5.01 -12.21
C GLN A 44 -9.05 4.89 -13.58
N PHE A 45 -8.82 3.78 -14.28
CA PHE A 45 -9.38 3.47 -15.60
C PHE A 45 -10.34 2.27 -15.57
N LYS A 46 -10.69 1.76 -14.38
CA LYS A 46 -11.60 0.60 -14.22
C LYS A 46 -12.91 0.75 -15.02
N GLY A 47 -13.58 1.89 -14.89
CA GLY A 47 -14.83 2.17 -15.63
C GLY A 47 -14.61 2.22 -17.14
N VAL A 48 -13.42 2.63 -17.61
CA VAL A 48 -13.07 2.66 -19.04
C VAL A 48 -12.89 1.24 -19.57
N PHE A 49 -12.20 0.36 -18.84
CA PHE A 49 -12.04 -1.06 -19.21
C PHE A 49 -13.37 -1.81 -19.25
N LEU A 50 -14.31 -1.45 -18.37
CA LEU A 50 -15.65 -2.03 -18.32
C LEU A 50 -16.65 -1.38 -19.29
N ALA A 51 -16.22 -0.38 -20.06
CA ALA A 51 -17.07 0.44 -20.94
C ALA A 51 -18.22 1.16 -20.22
N GLU A 52 -18.07 1.40 -18.92
CA GLU A 52 -18.98 2.20 -18.08
C GLU A 52 -18.66 3.70 -18.17
N GLU A 53 -17.41 4.03 -18.51
CA GLU A 53 -16.91 5.40 -18.67
C GLU A 53 -16.27 5.57 -20.06
N VAL A 54 -16.53 6.70 -20.72
CA VAL A 54 -15.93 7.05 -22.01
C VAL A 54 -14.97 8.21 -21.82
N ARG A 55 -13.75 8.07 -22.35
CA ARG A 55 -12.73 9.13 -22.40
C ARG A 55 -12.63 9.70 -23.81
N ASP A 56 -12.12 10.91 -23.94
CA ASP A 56 -11.81 11.59 -25.21
C ASP A 56 -10.51 11.06 -25.87
N TYR A 57 -9.83 10.12 -25.22
CA TYR A 57 -8.63 9.44 -25.71
C TYR A 57 -8.77 7.92 -25.57
N GLN A 58 -8.10 7.17 -26.45
CA GLN A 58 -8.08 5.71 -26.45
C GLN A 58 -6.78 5.12 -25.89
N ARG A 59 -5.76 5.96 -25.66
CA ARG A 59 -4.46 5.58 -25.14
C ARG A 59 -4.09 6.50 -23.97
N ALA A 60 -3.54 5.94 -22.90
CA ALA A 60 -3.10 6.73 -21.75
C ALA A 60 -1.75 6.26 -21.21
N VAL A 61 -1.00 7.16 -20.59
CA VAL A 61 0.22 6.82 -19.86
C VAL A 61 0.24 7.55 -18.52
N THR A 62 0.67 6.86 -17.45
CA THR A 62 0.73 7.40 -16.08
C THR A 62 1.99 6.97 -15.33
N SER A 63 2.32 7.74 -14.29
CA SER A 63 3.16 7.31 -13.16
C SER A 63 2.27 7.33 -11.92
N GLN A 64 1.64 6.20 -11.62
CA GLN A 64 0.64 6.09 -10.57
C GLN A 64 1.30 5.85 -9.20
N LYS A 65 0.92 6.65 -8.21
CA LYS A 65 1.19 6.37 -6.79
C LYS A 65 0.44 5.10 -6.37
N CYS A 66 1.14 4.12 -5.82
CA CYS A 66 0.57 2.85 -5.37
C CYS A 66 0.90 2.57 -3.91
N VAL A 67 -0.07 2.01 -3.18
CA VAL A 67 0.14 1.45 -1.83
C VAL A 67 -0.30 -0.01 -1.77
N ARG A 68 0.59 -0.87 -1.26
CA ARG A 68 0.35 -2.30 -1.00
C ARG A 68 0.56 -2.62 0.48
N ALA A 69 -0.39 -2.19 1.30
CA ALA A 69 -0.37 -2.36 2.76
C ALA A 69 -1.71 -2.88 3.31
N GLY A 70 -2.48 -3.62 2.52
CA GLY A 70 -3.76 -4.18 2.94
C GLY A 70 -4.53 -4.89 1.82
N GLY A 71 -5.50 -5.74 2.19
CA GLY A 71 -6.27 -6.55 1.25
C GLY A 71 -5.43 -7.66 0.60
N LYS A 72 -5.77 -8.02 -0.65
CA LYS A 72 -5.11 -9.09 -1.41
C LYS A 72 -3.62 -8.83 -1.69
N HIS A 73 -3.23 -7.56 -1.84
CA HIS A 73 -1.86 -7.15 -2.12
C HIS A 73 -1.28 -6.41 -0.91
N ASN A 74 -0.64 -7.18 -0.03
CA ASN A 74 -0.07 -6.66 1.22
C ASN A 74 1.40 -7.04 1.36
N ASP A 75 2.27 -6.06 1.11
CA ASP A 75 3.72 -6.22 1.20
C ASP A 75 4.26 -5.76 2.57
N LEU A 76 3.40 -5.28 3.47
CA LEU A 76 3.79 -4.61 4.73
C LEU A 76 4.84 -5.44 5.50
N GLU A 77 4.57 -6.71 5.79
CA GLU A 77 5.44 -7.57 6.60
C GLU A 77 6.79 -7.95 5.93
N ILE A 78 6.88 -7.75 4.61
CA ILE A 78 8.04 -8.11 3.77
C ILE A 78 8.98 -6.89 3.57
N VAL A 79 8.45 -5.67 3.68
CA VAL A 79 9.24 -4.43 3.57
C VAL A 79 10.42 -4.45 4.54
N GLY A 80 11.58 -4.03 4.02
CA GLY A 80 12.85 -4.00 4.75
C GLY A 80 13.65 -5.31 4.69
N LYS A 81 12.96 -6.46 4.60
CA LYS A 81 13.59 -7.79 4.56
C LYS A 81 14.12 -8.16 3.17
N THR A 82 13.48 -7.64 2.12
CA THR A 82 13.88 -7.90 0.72
C THR A 82 14.43 -6.64 0.07
N ALA A 83 15.08 -6.78 -1.09
CA ALA A 83 15.64 -5.64 -1.82
C ALA A 83 14.62 -4.87 -2.68
N ARG A 84 13.38 -5.38 -2.82
CA ARG A 84 12.44 -4.98 -3.88
C ARG A 84 11.01 -4.63 -3.47
N HIS A 85 10.58 -5.00 -2.26
CA HIS A 85 9.20 -4.79 -1.80
C HIS A 85 9.07 -3.46 -1.03
N HIS A 86 7.99 -2.74 -1.30
CA HIS A 86 7.69 -1.42 -0.74
C HIS A 86 6.23 -1.36 -0.33
N THR A 87 5.90 -0.59 0.71
CA THR A 87 4.50 -0.26 0.98
C THR A 87 4.02 0.78 -0.02
N PHE A 88 4.84 1.79 -0.31
CA PHE A 88 4.57 2.83 -1.30
C PHE A 88 5.57 2.75 -2.45
N PHE A 89 5.06 2.75 -3.68
CA PHE A 89 5.88 2.76 -4.88
C PHE A 89 5.16 3.46 -6.03
N GLU A 90 5.88 3.72 -7.12
CA GLU A 90 5.29 4.25 -8.34
C GLU A 90 5.22 3.18 -9.43
N MET A 91 4.05 3.08 -10.05
CA MET A 91 3.82 2.21 -11.19
C MET A 91 3.76 3.04 -12.48
N LEU A 92 4.74 2.84 -13.35
CA LEU A 92 4.77 3.35 -14.71
C LEU A 92 3.90 2.45 -15.58
N GLY A 93 2.85 3.00 -16.19
CA GLY A 93 1.92 2.21 -17.01
C GLY A 93 1.50 2.93 -18.28
N ASN A 94 1.46 2.19 -19.38
CA ASN A 94 0.75 2.54 -20.61
C ASN A 94 -0.52 1.68 -20.75
N PHE A 95 -1.58 2.29 -21.26
CA PHE A 95 -2.92 1.69 -21.34
C PHE A 95 -3.50 1.88 -22.74
N SER A 96 -4.20 0.85 -23.23
CA SER A 96 -4.98 0.86 -24.47
C SER A 96 -6.43 0.52 -24.15
N PHE A 97 -7.35 1.38 -24.58
CA PHE A 97 -8.79 1.22 -24.39
C PHE A 97 -9.45 0.81 -25.71
N GLY A 98 -9.27 -0.46 -26.10
CA GLY A 98 -9.82 -0.99 -27.34
C GLY A 98 -9.19 -0.43 -28.61
N ASP A 99 -7.90 -0.09 -28.55
CA ASP A 99 -7.09 0.39 -29.67
C ASP A 99 -6.01 -0.65 -30.06
N TYR A 100 -4.75 -0.50 -29.62
CA TYR A 100 -3.70 -1.50 -29.84
C TYR A 100 -3.79 -2.67 -28.84
N PHE A 101 -3.15 -3.79 -29.16
CA PHE A 101 -3.17 -4.98 -28.32
C PHE A 101 -1.77 -5.60 -28.15
N LYS A 102 -1.65 -6.94 -28.08
CA LYS A 102 -0.40 -7.63 -27.70
C LYS A 102 0.82 -7.21 -28.52
N LYS A 103 0.69 -7.16 -29.85
CA LYS A 103 1.82 -6.91 -30.75
C LYS A 103 2.48 -5.57 -30.44
N GLU A 104 1.71 -4.49 -30.47
CA GLU A 104 2.22 -3.15 -30.24
C GLU A 104 2.67 -2.96 -28.78
N ALA A 105 1.96 -3.56 -27.81
CA ALA A 105 2.37 -3.52 -26.40
C ALA A 105 3.76 -4.14 -26.20
N ILE A 106 4.00 -5.31 -26.80
CA ILE A 106 5.29 -6.02 -26.76
C ILE A 106 6.38 -5.21 -27.49
N GLU A 107 6.09 -4.71 -28.69
CA GLU A 107 7.03 -3.91 -29.48
C GLU A 107 7.47 -2.64 -28.74
N MET A 108 6.52 -1.90 -28.16
CA MET A 108 6.80 -0.67 -27.40
C MET A 108 7.58 -0.94 -26.11
N ALA A 109 7.25 -2.00 -25.37
CA ALA A 109 7.97 -2.35 -24.15
C ALA A 109 9.42 -2.75 -24.46
N TRP A 110 9.61 -3.59 -25.48
CA TRP A 110 10.93 -4.04 -25.93
C TRP A 110 11.79 -2.89 -26.46
N GLU A 111 11.21 -2.02 -27.29
CA GLU A 111 11.90 -0.84 -27.80
C GLU A 111 12.37 0.07 -26.66
N LEU A 112 11.52 0.37 -25.68
CA LEU A 112 11.89 1.25 -24.56
C LEU A 112 13.04 0.66 -23.74
N LEU A 113 12.91 -0.60 -23.29
CA LEU A 113 13.93 -1.20 -22.43
C LEU A 113 15.27 -1.37 -23.16
N ILE A 114 15.25 -1.91 -24.38
CA ILE A 114 16.48 -2.30 -25.07
C ILE A 114 17.08 -1.16 -25.87
N ARG A 115 16.27 -0.45 -26.67
CA ARG A 115 16.77 0.61 -27.55
C ARG A 115 16.76 1.97 -26.85
N GLY A 116 15.73 2.25 -26.05
CA GLY A 116 15.61 3.50 -25.31
C GLY A 116 16.57 3.59 -24.14
N TRP A 117 16.61 2.58 -23.29
CA TRP A 117 17.43 2.57 -22.07
C TRP A 117 18.69 1.70 -22.14
N GLY A 118 18.88 0.94 -23.22
CA GLY A 118 20.12 0.19 -23.43
C GLY A 118 20.27 -1.02 -22.52
N LEU A 119 19.17 -1.62 -22.05
CA LEU A 119 19.26 -2.86 -21.27
C LEU A 119 19.85 -4.00 -22.13
N PRO A 120 20.68 -4.87 -21.55
CA PRO A 120 21.29 -5.98 -22.26
C PRO A 120 20.23 -7.02 -22.65
N ALA A 121 19.91 -7.11 -23.95
CA ALA A 121 18.90 -8.01 -24.48
C ALA A 121 19.17 -9.49 -24.16
N GLU A 122 20.44 -9.87 -24.02
CA GLU A 122 20.87 -11.21 -23.67
C GLU A 122 20.58 -11.60 -22.21
N LYS A 123 20.29 -10.63 -21.34
CA LYS A 123 19.87 -10.87 -19.95
C LYS A 123 18.35 -10.87 -19.78
N MET A 124 17.59 -10.57 -20.84
CA MET A 124 16.14 -10.52 -20.76
C MET A 124 15.51 -11.89 -20.95
N TRP A 125 14.58 -12.18 -20.07
CA TRP A 125 13.70 -13.33 -20.06
C TRP A 125 12.26 -12.85 -20.11
N ILE A 126 11.38 -13.68 -20.66
CA ILE A 126 9.96 -13.40 -20.78
C ILE A 126 9.19 -14.52 -20.11
N THR A 127 8.17 -14.17 -19.32
CA THR A 127 7.13 -15.12 -18.91
C THR A 127 5.84 -14.86 -19.68
N ILE A 128 5.09 -15.93 -19.98
CA ILE A 128 3.78 -15.88 -20.65
C ILE A 128 2.84 -16.90 -20.03
N TYR A 129 1.53 -16.70 -20.21
CA TYR A 129 0.52 -17.68 -19.77
C TYR A 129 0.64 -19.00 -20.56
N LEU A 130 0.34 -20.14 -19.90
CA LEU A 130 0.46 -21.49 -20.49
C LEU A 130 -0.14 -21.60 -21.89
N GLU A 131 -1.28 -20.94 -22.12
CA GLU A 131 -2.08 -21.05 -23.34
C GLU A 131 -1.87 -19.88 -24.33
N ASP A 132 -0.91 -18.98 -24.07
CA ASP A 132 -0.68 -17.79 -24.91
C ASP A 132 0.33 -18.03 -26.05
N ASP A 133 -0.07 -18.84 -27.04
CA ASP A 133 0.74 -19.12 -28.23
C ASP A 133 1.00 -17.87 -29.09
N GLU A 134 0.05 -16.94 -29.10
CA GLU A 134 0.20 -15.65 -29.79
C GLU A 134 1.33 -14.82 -29.18
N GLY A 135 1.34 -14.69 -27.84
CA GLY A 135 2.40 -14.00 -27.10
C GLY A 135 3.77 -14.63 -27.35
N PHE A 136 3.86 -15.97 -27.34
CA PHE A 136 5.09 -16.70 -27.65
C PHE A 136 5.68 -16.31 -29.02
N GLU A 137 4.87 -16.33 -30.08
CA GLU A 137 5.32 -15.99 -31.43
C GLU A 137 5.64 -14.50 -31.61
N LEU A 138 4.92 -13.60 -30.93
CA LEU A 138 5.23 -12.17 -30.92
C LEU A 138 6.59 -11.88 -30.26
N TRP A 139 6.88 -12.51 -29.12
CA TRP A 139 8.17 -12.37 -28.44
C TRP A 139 9.34 -12.92 -29.27
N ARG A 140 9.13 -14.02 -29.99
CA ARG A 140 10.13 -14.53 -30.95
C ARG A 140 10.40 -13.55 -32.08
N LYS A 141 9.36 -12.89 -32.62
CA LYS A 141 9.50 -11.90 -33.69
C LYS A 141 10.29 -10.65 -33.28
N VAL A 142 10.20 -10.22 -32.03
CA VAL A 142 11.01 -9.09 -31.52
C VAL A 142 12.46 -9.48 -31.20
N GLY A 143 12.78 -10.78 -31.27
CA GLY A 143 14.16 -11.30 -31.20
C GLY A 143 14.49 -12.08 -29.92
N ILE A 144 13.51 -12.45 -29.10
CA ILE A 144 13.75 -13.31 -27.94
C ILE A 144 13.92 -14.77 -28.39
N PRO A 145 15.01 -15.45 -28.01
CA PRO A 145 15.17 -16.88 -28.24
C PRO A 145 14.11 -17.70 -27.49
N ALA A 146 13.63 -18.78 -28.10
CA ALA A 146 12.53 -19.59 -27.55
C ALA A 146 12.82 -20.12 -26.14
N GLU A 147 14.08 -20.44 -25.85
CA GLU A 147 14.55 -20.93 -24.55
C GLU A 147 14.46 -19.88 -23.42
N ARG A 148 14.33 -18.59 -23.74
CA ARG A 148 14.12 -17.50 -22.77
C ARG A 148 12.67 -17.06 -22.64
N ILE A 149 11.74 -17.76 -23.28
CA ILE A 149 10.29 -17.55 -23.15
C ILE A 149 9.71 -18.69 -22.32
N VAL A 150 9.34 -18.39 -21.08
CA VAL A 150 8.90 -19.37 -20.09
C VAL A 150 7.38 -19.31 -19.95
N ARG A 151 6.72 -20.46 -20.10
CA ARG A 151 5.27 -20.58 -19.87
C ARG A 151 4.99 -20.85 -18.40
N MET A 152 4.14 -20.04 -17.77
CA MET A 152 3.71 -20.22 -16.37
C MET A 152 2.19 -20.28 -16.25
N GLY A 153 1.73 -20.84 -15.11
CA GLY A 153 0.32 -21.05 -14.80
C GLY A 153 -0.45 -19.79 -14.41
N GLU A 154 -1.72 -19.97 -14.04
CA GLU A 154 -2.64 -18.88 -13.67
C GLU A 154 -2.10 -18.02 -12.52
N LYS A 155 -1.38 -18.62 -11.57
CA LYS A 155 -0.83 -17.91 -10.41
C LYS A 155 0.14 -16.78 -10.81
N ASP A 156 0.90 -16.98 -11.87
CA ASP A 156 2.01 -16.09 -12.25
C ASP A 156 1.64 -15.24 -13.48
N ASN A 157 1.01 -15.84 -14.50
CA ASN A 157 0.76 -15.18 -15.78
C ASN A 157 -0.72 -15.00 -16.12
N PHE A 158 -1.61 -14.99 -15.12
CA PHE A 158 -3.00 -14.56 -15.30
C PHE A 158 -3.35 -13.49 -14.28
N TRP A 159 -3.57 -12.27 -14.78
CA TRP A 159 -3.80 -11.11 -13.94
C TRP A 159 -5.31 -10.88 -13.73
N ALA A 160 -5.70 -10.59 -12.49
CA ALA A 160 -7.06 -10.20 -12.15
C ALA A 160 -7.07 -9.08 -11.12
N MET A 161 -7.94 -8.08 -11.34
CA MET A 161 -8.07 -6.90 -10.49
C MET A 161 -8.36 -7.23 -9.02
N GLY A 162 -9.23 -8.22 -8.82
CA GLY A 162 -9.74 -8.63 -7.52
C GLY A 162 -10.43 -9.98 -7.65
N GLU A 163 -11.43 -10.20 -6.80
CA GLU A 163 -12.32 -11.38 -6.94
C GLU A 163 -13.23 -11.23 -8.17
N THR A 164 -13.60 -10.00 -8.51
CA THR A 164 -14.38 -9.64 -9.70
C THR A 164 -13.67 -8.53 -10.50
N GLY A 165 -14.11 -8.32 -11.74
CA GLY A 165 -13.63 -7.23 -12.61
C GLY A 165 -12.75 -7.68 -13.79
N PRO A 166 -12.14 -6.70 -14.49
CA PRO A 166 -11.29 -6.98 -15.65
C PRO A 166 -10.10 -7.88 -15.32
N CYS A 167 -9.82 -8.83 -16.20
CA CYS A 167 -8.74 -9.80 -16.08
C CYS A 167 -8.28 -10.35 -17.45
N GLY A 168 -7.16 -11.05 -17.46
CA GLY A 168 -6.64 -11.70 -18.65
C GLY A 168 -5.23 -12.27 -18.48
N PRO A 169 -4.73 -12.99 -19.50
CA PRO A 169 -3.35 -13.45 -19.50
C PRO A 169 -2.40 -12.25 -19.49
N CYS A 170 -1.22 -12.43 -18.90
CA CYS A 170 -0.19 -11.41 -18.88
C CYS A 170 1.18 -11.98 -19.25
N SER A 171 2.08 -11.09 -19.64
CA SER A 171 3.46 -11.40 -19.98
C SER A 171 4.41 -10.47 -19.23
N GLU A 172 5.39 -11.03 -18.54
CA GLU A 172 6.34 -10.26 -17.75
C GLU A 172 7.72 -10.24 -18.40
N LEU A 173 8.34 -9.05 -18.41
CA LEU A 173 9.72 -8.86 -18.77
C LEU A 173 10.59 -8.98 -17.52
N VAL A 174 11.49 -9.95 -17.52
CA VAL A 174 12.32 -10.32 -16.38
C VAL A 174 13.79 -10.13 -16.76
N ILE A 175 14.58 -9.50 -15.90
CA ILE A 175 16.03 -9.36 -16.10
C ILE A 175 16.81 -10.33 -15.21
N ASP A 176 17.78 -11.04 -15.79
CA ASP A 176 18.80 -11.79 -15.03
C ASP A 176 19.87 -10.82 -14.51
N GLN A 177 19.79 -10.48 -13.21
CA GLN A 177 20.77 -9.64 -12.54
C GLN A 177 22.14 -10.32 -12.36
N GLY A 178 22.22 -11.64 -12.57
CA GLY A 178 23.43 -12.44 -12.46
C GLY A 178 23.48 -13.30 -11.19
N GLU A 179 24.38 -14.28 -11.20
CA GLU A 179 24.52 -15.29 -10.14
C GLU A 179 24.85 -14.70 -8.76
N ALA A 180 25.56 -13.56 -8.73
CA ALA A 180 25.94 -12.89 -7.48
C ALA A 180 24.73 -12.45 -6.62
N VAL A 181 23.56 -12.27 -7.23
CA VAL A 181 22.30 -11.89 -6.56
C VAL A 181 21.38 -13.12 -6.36
N GLY A 182 21.77 -14.28 -6.88
CA GLY A 182 21.00 -15.51 -6.81
C GLY A 182 21.07 -16.21 -5.45
N CYS A 183 20.16 -17.16 -5.25
CA CYS A 183 20.12 -17.99 -4.04
C CYS A 183 21.21 -19.08 -3.97
N GLY A 184 22.13 -19.14 -4.95
CA GLY A 184 23.20 -20.14 -5.02
C GLY A 184 22.74 -21.58 -5.34
N ARG A 185 21.43 -21.83 -5.44
CA ARG A 185 20.91 -23.15 -5.84
C ARG A 185 21.18 -23.43 -7.31
N ALA A 186 21.53 -24.67 -7.64
CA ALA A 186 21.82 -25.10 -9.01
C ALA A 186 20.62 -24.97 -9.96
N ASP A 187 19.40 -25.02 -9.42
CA ASP A 187 18.14 -24.87 -10.16
C ASP A 187 17.57 -23.44 -10.15
N CYS A 188 18.37 -22.45 -9.73
CA CYS A 188 17.97 -21.04 -9.75
C CYS A 188 17.68 -20.59 -11.20
N ARG A 189 16.41 -20.36 -11.49
CA ARG A 189 15.86 -20.00 -12.81
C ARG A 189 14.71 -18.99 -12.67
N VAL A 190 14.19 -18.50 -13.80
CA VAL A 190 12.97 -17.67 -13.83
C VAL A 190 11.84 -18.36 -13.06
N GLY A 191 11.12 -17.59 -12.23
CA GLY A 191 10.12 -18.10 -11.28
C GLY A 191 10.68 -18.47 -9.90
N CYS A 192 11.97 -18.24 -9.64
CA CYS A 192 12.56 -18.38 -8.31
C CYS A 192 12.27 -17.14 -7.44
N ASP A 193 11.97 -17.33 -6.16
CA ASP A 193 11.66 -16.23 -5.21
C ASP A 193 12.85 -15.30 -4.87
N CYS A 194 14.07 -15.65 -5.33
CA CYS A 194 15.29 -14.86 -5.11
C CYS A 194 15.36 -13.62 -6.02
N ASP A 195 16.30 -12.72 -5.75
CA ASP A 195 16.44 -11.45 -6.47
C ASP A 195 17.15 -11.56 -7.84
N ARG A 196 17.67 -12.73 -8.24
CA ARG A 196 18.39 -12.87 -9.52
C ARG A 196 17.51 -12.58 -10.75
N TYR A 197 16.33 -13.17 -10.82
CA TYR A 197 15.40 -13.00 -11.93
C TYR A 197 14.34 -11.97 -11.53
N LEU A 198 14.63 -10.70 -11.79
CA LEU A 198 13.79 -9.59 -11.33
C LEU A 198 12.75 -9.23 -12.39
N GLU A 199 11.47 -9.35 -12.03
CA GLU A 199 10.36 -8.81 -12.81
C GLU A 199 10.44 -7.28 -12.87
N LEU A 200 10.60 -6.75 -14.09
CA LEU A 200 10.67 -5.31 -14.35
C LEU A 200 9.33 -4.73 -14.76
N TRP A 201 8.62 -5.41 -15.68
CA TRP A 201 7.44 -4.87 -16.34
C TRP A 201 6.45 -5.97 -16.67
N ASN A 202 5.22 -5.83 -16.20
CA ASN A 202 4.12 -6.74 -16.52
C ASN A 202 3.21 -6.11 -17.59
N LEU A 203 2.91 -6.88 -18.66
CA LEU A 203 1.99 -6.54 -19.74
C LEU A 203 0.73 -7.40 -19.62
N VAL A 204 -0.37 -6.82 -19.18
CA VAL A 204 -1.65 -7.50 -19.01
C VAL A 204 -2.52 -7.31 -20.25
N PHE A 205 -2.94 -8.42 -20.83
CA PHE A 205 -3.79 -8.46 -22.01
C PHE A 205 -5.23 -8.69 -21.55
N MET A 206 -5.91 -7.61 -21.14
CA MET A 206 -7.27 -7.69 -20.63
C MET A 206 -8.23 -8.15 -21.72
N GLN A 207 -8.83 -9.31 -21.50
CA GLN A 207 -9.74 -9.97 -22.44
C GLN A 207 -11.07 -10.35 -21.80
N PHE A 208 -11.13 -10.43 -20.47
CA PHE A 208 -12.28 -10.93 -19.74
C PHE A 208 -12.68 -10.00 -18.59
N ASN A 209 -13.93 -10.13 -18.16
CA ASN A 209 -14.47 -9.62 -16.92
C ASN A 209 -14.96 -10.80 -16.08
N ARG A 210 -14.45 -10.94 -14.85
CA ARG A 210 -14.84 -11.99 -13.90
C ARG A 210 -16.04 -11.51 -13.07
N ASP A 211 -17.14 -12.26 -13.07
CA ASP A 211 -18.30 -11.98 -12.22
C ASP A 211 -18.15 -12.54 -10.80
N ALA A 212 -19.16 -12.31 -9.94
CA ALA A 212 -19.13 -12.73 -8.53
C ALA A 212 -19.17 -14.26 -8.38
N GLU A 213 -19.68 -14.98 -9.36
CA GLU A 213 -19.70 -16.43 -9.45
C GLU A 213 -18.37 -17.01 -9.98
N GLY A 214 -17.41 -16.14 -10.35
CA GLY A 214 -16.10 -16.51 -10.87
C GLY A 214 -16.09 -16.85 -12.37
N LYS A 215 -17.21 -16.63 -13.09
CA LYS A 215 -17.31 -16.88 -14.52
C LYS A 215 -16.69 -15.72 -15.31
N MET A 216 -15.97 -16.08 -16.38
CA MET A 216 -15.31 -15.15 -17.27
C MET A 216 -16.21 -14.77 -18.45
N HIS A 217 -16.48 -13.47 -18.59
CA HIS A 217 -17.19 -12.90 -19.74
C HIS A 217 -16.22 -12.13 -20.63
N PRO A 218 -16.17 -12.36 -21.95
CA PRO A 218 -15.31 -11.59 -22.83
C PRO A 218 -15.62 -10.09 -22.76
N LEU A 219 -14.58 -9.25 -22.74
CA LEU A 219 -14.72 -7.80 -22.86
C LEU A 219 -15.17 -7.44 -24.28
N ALA A 220 -16.00 -6.39 -24.41
CA ALA A 220 -16.45 -5.91 -25.71
C ALA A 220 -15.29 -5.46 -26.61
N LYS A 221 -14.22 -4.93 -26.00
CA LYS A 221 -12.97 -4.60 -26.67
C LYS A 221 -11.79 -5.05 -25.80
N PRO A 222 -10.87 -5.87 -26.33
CA PRO A 222 -9.63 -6.18 -25.63
C PRO A 222 -8.84 -4.92 -25.31
N CYS A 223 -8.23 -4.88 -24.14
CA CYS A 223 -7.51 -3.70 -23.64
C CYS A 223 -6.11 -4.07 -23.17
N ILE A 224 -5.23 -3.09 -23.12
CA ILE A 224 -3.88 -3.24 -22.55
C ILE A 224 -3.80 -2.48 -21.25
N ASP A 225 -3.28 -3.14 -20.23
CA ASP A 225 -2.82 -2.58 -18.98
C ASP A 225 -1.36 -3.01 -18.78
N THR A 226 -0.51 -2.10 -18.36
CA THR A 226 0.89 -2.43 -18.07
C THR A 226 1.33 -1.78 -16.78
N GLY A 227 2.29 -2.40 -16.09
CA GLY A 227 2.85 -1.87 -14.87
C GLY A 227 4.32 -2.21 -14.73
N MET A 228 5.16 -1.17 -14.63
CA MET A 228 6.58 -1.26 -14.30
C MET A 228 6.85 -0.47 -13.02
N GLY A 229 7.47 -1.12 -12.03
CA GLY A 229 7.86 -0.43 -10.80
C GLY A 229 9.01 0.53 -11.04
N LEU A 230 8.79 1.83 -10.83
CA LEU A 230 9.80 2.88 -11.05
C LEU A 230 11.09 2.60 -10.27
N GLU A 231 10.96 2.18 -9.02
CA GLU A 231 12.08 1.88 -8.13
C GLU A 231 12.93 0.73 -8.66
N ARG A 232 12.29 -0.33 -9.18
CA ARG A 232 12.97 -1.51 -9.73
C ARG A 232 13.76 -1.15 -10.98
N ILE A 233 13.13 -0.49 -11.94
CA ILE A 233 13.81 -0.10 -13.16
C ILE A 233 14.90 0.94 -12.89
N SER A 234 14.69 1.84 -11.92
CA SER A 234 15.72 2.80 -11.49
C SER A 234 16.93 2.11 -10.90
N ALA A 235 16.75 1.04 -10.11
CA ALA A 235 17.86 0.26 -9.57
C ALA A 235 18.73 -0.33 -10.69
N ILE A 236 18.11 -0.94 -11.70
CA ILE A 236 18.79 -1.48 -12.87
C ILE A 236 19.54 -0.37 -13.64
N LEU A 237 18.88 0.75 -13.93
CA LEU A 237 19.47 1.86 -14.69
C LEU A 237 20.55 2.65 -13.94
N GLN A 238 20.63 2.48 -12.62
CA GLN A 238 21.67 3.04 -11.77
C GLN A 238 22.77 2.02 -11.46
N GLY A 239 22.63 0.77 -11.91
CA GLY A 239 23.62 -0.29 -11.70
C GLY A 239 23.71 -0.76 -10.24
N VAL A 240 22.60 -0.70 -9.50
CA VAL A 240 22.51 -1.12 -8.09
C VAL A 240 21.59 -2.34 -7.95
N HIS A 241 21.80 -3.15 -6.91
CA HIS A 241 21.09 -4.43 -6.75
C HIS A 241 19.85 -4.33 -5.85
N SER A 242 19.70 -3.21 -5.14
CA SER A 242 18.52 -2.95 -4.32
C SER A 242 17.81 -1.67 -4.74
N ASN A 243 16.47 -1.70 -4.70
CA ASN A 243 15.66 -0.49 -4.85
C ASN A 243 16.07 0.59 -3.83
N TYR A 244 16.49 0.17 -2.63
CA TYR A 244 16.92 1.05 -1.55
C TYR A 244 18.27 1.75 -1.82
N GLU A 245 19.03 1.31 -2.81
CA GLU A 245 20.29 1.93 -3.21
C GLU A 245 20.10 3.02 -4.27
N THR A 246 18.86 3.26 -4.71
CA THR A 246 18.54 4.30 -5.68
C THR A 246 18.61 5.71 -5.07
N ASP A 247 18.67 6.71 -5.93
CA ASP A 247 18.54 8.13 -5.58
C ASP A 247 17.23 8.48 -4.84
N LEU A 248 16.19 7.65 -4.95
CA LEU A 248 14.92 7.83 -4.20
C LEU A 248 15.05 7.58 -2.69
N PHE A 249 16.02 6.77 -2.25
CA PHE A 249 16.14 6.37 -0.84
C PHE A 249 17.36 6.96 -0.15
N LYS A 250 18.47 7.17 -0.88
CA LYS A 250 19.73 7.72 -0.34
C LYS A 250 19.54 9.00 0.51
N PRO A 251 18.74 10.00 0.10
CA PRO A 251 18.54 11.21 0.91
C PRO A 251 17.76 10.95 2.20
N ILE A 252 16.84 9.99 2.19
CA ILE A 252 16.08 9.60 3.39
C ILE A 252 16.99 8.85 4.35
N PHE A 253 17.83 7.92 3.86
CA PHE A 253 18.83 7.24 4.68
C PHE A 253 19.79 8.22 5.34
N ARG A 254 20.34 9.19 4.59
CA ARG A 254 21.21 10.22 5.18
C ARG A 254 20.56 10.99 6.32
N GLU A 255 19.26 11.27 6.22
CA GLU A 255 18.51 11.90 7.30
C GLU A 255 18.43 10.98 8.52
N VAL A 256 18.08 9.71 8.33
CA VAL A 256 18.01 8.73 9.43
C VAL A 256 19.39 8.52 10.07
N GLU A 257 20.44 8.33 9.26
CA GLU A 257 21.84 8.21 9.70
C GLU A 257 22.28 9.43 10.52
N SER A 258 21.85 10.64 10.14
CA SER A 258 22.18 11.86 10.89
C SER A 258 21.60 11.88 12.31
N ILE A 259 20.47 11.18 12.50
CA ILE A 259 19.71 11.11 13.75
C ILE A 259 20.17 9.94 14.59
N SER A 260 20.24 8.74 14.01
CA SER A 260 20.59 7.49 14.69
C SER A 260 22.09 7.29 14.87
N ARG A 261 22.92 7.94 14.03
CA ARG A 261 24.37 7.65 13.89
C ARG A 261 24.68 6.22 13.42
N VAL A 262 23.69 5.53 12.85
CA VAL A 262 23.83 4.16 12.32
C VAL A 262 23.90 4.22 10.79
N PRO A 263 25.03 3.88 10.16
CA PRO A 263 25.21 3.94 8.71
C PRO A 263 24.54 2.76 7.97
N TYR A 264 23.98 3.03 6.79
CA TYR A 264 23.44 2.01 5.88
C TYR A 264 24.55 1.18 5.22
N GLY A 265 24.29 -0.12 5.04
CA GLY A 265 25.18 -1.07 4.37
C GLY A 265 26.31 -1.60 5.25
N LYS A 266 26.26 -1.35 6.57
CA LYS A 266 27.28 -1.84 7.52
C LYS A 266 26.85 -3.06 8.30
N ASP A 267 25.58 -3.12 8.70
CA ASP A 267 25.01 -4.23 9.44
C ASP A 267 23.63 -4.59 8.86
N PRO A 268 23.43 -5.81 8.34
CA PRO A 268 22.16 -6.24 7.76
C PRO A 268 20.97 -6.09 8.70
N HIS A 269 21.16 -6.22 10.01
CA HIS A 269 20.06 -6.06 10.97
C HIS A 269 19.62 -4.59 11.07
N SER A 270 20.57 -3.66 11.19
CA SER A 270 20.27 -2.23 11.14
C SER A 270 19.72 -1.76 9.78
N ASP A 271 20.16 -2.37 8.68
CA ASP A 271 19.70 -2.05 7.32
C ASP A 271 18.20 -2.30 7.15
N ILE A 272 17.66 -3.36 7.77
CA ILE A 272 16.22 -3.63 7.77
C ILE A 272 15.49 -2.42 8.36
N SER A 273 15.93 -1.92 9.52
CA SER A 273 15.30 -0.77 10.18
C SER A 273 15.39 0.50 9.36
N LEU A 274 16.56 0.77 8.75
CA LEU A 274 16.74 1.92 7.86
C LEU A 274 15.78 1.85 6.66
N ARG A 275 15.66 0.68 6.02
CA ARG A 275 14.76 0.43 4.87
C ARG A 275 13.29 0.61 5.25
N VAL A 276 12.85 0.03 6.38
CA VAL A 276 11.46 0.16 6.86
C VAL A 276 11.13 1.62 7.11
N ILE A 277 12.00 2.36 7.82
CA ILE A 277 11.79 3.78 8.07
C ILE A 277 11.65 4.57 6.77
N ALA A 278 12.54 4.36 5.80
CA ALA A 278 12.53 5.12 4.56
C ALA A 278 11.29 4.84 3.71
N ASP A 279 10.92 3.58 3.55
CA ASP A 279 9.70 3.18 2.84
C ASP A 279 8.43 3.73 3.52
N HIS A 280 8.31 3.52 4.84
CA HIS A 280 7.12 3.93 5.58
C HIS A 280 7.00 5.45 5.69
N SER A 281 8.12 6.19 5.66
CA SER A 281 8.10 7.65 5.54
C SER A 281 7.47 8.10 4.22
N ARG A 282 7.74 7.39 3.10
CA ARG A 282 7.10 7.68 1.81
C ARG A 282 5.60 7.41 1.87
N ALA A 283 5.21 6.22 2.36
CA ALA A 283 3.81 5.84 2.46
C ALA A 283 3.00 6.79 3.36
N ALA A 284 3.50 7.10 4.56
CA ALA A 284 2.83 8.02 5.48
C ALA A 284 2.66 9.43 4.87
N THR A 285 3.72 9.96 4.24
CA THR A 285 3.69 11.27 3.59
C THR A 285 2.59 11.35 2.53
N PHE A 286 2.55 10.39 1.61
CA PHE A 286 1.58 10.40 0.52
C PHE A 286 0.14 10.07 0.97
N LEU A 287 -0.03 9.17 1.94
CA LEU A 287 -1.35 8.84 2.48
C LEU A 287 -1.97 10.05 3.18
N ILE A 288 -1.21 10.77 3.99
CA ILE A 288 -1.69 11.97 4.68
C ILE A 288 -1.96 13.10 3.67
N ASN A 289 -1.09 13.28 2.68
CA ASN A 289 -1.33 14.22 1.58
C ASN A 289 -2.65 13.93 0.85
N ASP A 290 -2.98 12.65 0.65
CA ASP A 290 -4.20 12.22 -0.03
C ASP A 290 -5.42 12.14 0.94
N GLY A 291 -5.30 12.71 2.15
CA GLY A 291 -6.41 12.92 3.09
C GLY A 291 -6.63 11.82 4.13
N VAL A 292 -5.73 10.83 4.23
CA VAL A 292 -5.84 9.77 5.24
C VAL A 292 -5.28 10.27 6.57
N LEU A 293 -6.08 10.17 7.63
CA LEU A 293 -5.67 10.50 9.00
C LEU A 293 -5.51 9.23 9.85
N PRO A 294 -4.54 9.18 10.77
CA PRO A 294 -4.39 8.04 11.69
C PRO A 294 -5.67 7.80 12.50
N SER A 295 -6.20 6.58 12.45
CA SER A 295 -7.43 6.18 13.17
C SER A 295 -7.35 4.71 13.61
N ASN A 296 -8.40 4.22 14.28
CA ASN A 296 -8.48 2.81 14.71
C ASN A 296 -9.17 1.90 13.68
N GLU A 297 -9.64 2.43 12.53
CA GLU A 297 -10.39 1.66 11.55
C GLU A 297 -10.02 2.00 10.10
N GLY A 298 -10.24 1.03 9.20
CA GLY A 298 -10.09 1.20 7.75
C GLY A 298 -8.70 1.72 7.34
N ARG A 299 -8.70 2.72 6.43
CA ARG A 299 -7.47 3.31 5.86
C ARG A 299 -6.61 3.99 6.94
N GLY A 300 -7.24 4.64 7.91
CA GLY A 300 -6.54 5.33 9.00
C GLY A 300 -5.83 4.36 9.94
N TYR A 301 -6.38 3.15 10.14
CA TYR A 301 -5.69 2.10 10.89
C TYR A 301 -4.42 1.62 10.18
N VAL A 302 -4.47 1.43 8.85
CA VAL A 302 -3.28 1.04 8.09
C VAL A 302 -2.21 2.12 8.12
N LEU A 303 -2.58 3.40 7.94
CA LEU A 303 -1.63 4.50 8.11
C LEU A 303 -1.00 4.49 9.51
N ARG A 304 -1.82 4.32 10.56
CA ARG A 304 -1.34 4.20 11.94
C ARG A 304 -0.35 3.05 12.10
N ARG A 305 -0.62 1.86 11.55
CA ARG A 305 0.31 0.72 11.58
C ARG A 305 1.64 1.04 10.92
N ILE A 306 1.62 1.59 9.70
CA ILE A 306 2.83 1.98 8.95
C ILE A 306 3.67 2.95 9.79
N MET A 307 3.05 4.00 10.33
CA MET A 307 3.74 4.99 11.14
C MET A 307 4.35 4.38 12.40
N ARG A 308 3.58 3.61 13.17
CA ARG A 308 4.04 3.00 14.43
C ARG A 308 5.15 1.97 14.23
N ARG A 309 5.10 1.24 13.12
CA ARG A 309 6.17 0.31 12.73
C ARG A 309 7.47 1.05 12.42
N ALA A 310 7.41 2.16 11.69
CA ALA A 310 8.58 3.00 11.47
C ALA A 310 9.14 3.57 12.78
N MET A 311 8.28 3.98 13.73
CA MET A 311 8.69 4.45 15.06
C MET A 311 9.39 3.34 15.87
N ARG A 312 8.88 2.10 15.83
CA ARG A 312 9.53 0.93 16.45
C ARG A 312 10.94 0.74 15.88
N HIS A 313 11.10 0.76 14.57
CA HIS A 313 12.42 0.64 13.94
C HIS A 313 13.33 1.82 14.29
N GLY A 314 12.79 3.02 14.49
CA GLY A 314 13.54 4.15 15.05
C GLY A 314 14.10 3.84 16.44
N LYS A 315 13.29 3.25 17.33
CA LYS A 315 13.72 2.82 18.68
C LYS A 315 14.79 1.73 18.63
N LEU A 316 14.70 0.79 17.68
CA LEU A 316 15.74 -0.23 17.46
C LEU A 316 17.09 0.38 17.04
N LEU A 317 17.06 1.49 16.31
CA LEU A 317 18.25 2.28 15.94
C LEU A 317 18.69 3.25 17.04
N GLY A 318 18.04 3.24 18.21
CA GLY A 318 18.38 4.10 19.35
C GLY A 318 17.83 5.53 19.28
N ILE A 319 16.92 5.83 18.35
CA ILE A 319 16.29 7.15 18.22
C ILE A 319 15.27 7.34 19.35
N GLN A 320 15.42 8.42 20.13
CA GLN A 320 14.53 8.73 21.26
C GLN A 320 13.50 9.81 20.93
N GLU A 321 13.88 10.79 20.13
CA GLU A 321 13.05 11.95 19.78
C GLU A 321 12.20 11.69 18.53
N PRO A 322 11.04 12.37 18.37
CA PRO A 322 10.26 12.32 17.14
C PRO A 322 11.10 12.65 15.91
N PHE A 323 11.07 11.80 14.88
CA PHE A 323 11.93 11.90 13.71
C PHE A 323 11.21 11.73 12.37
N LEU A 324 10.04 11.08 12.33
CA LEU A 324 9.38 10.75 11.07
C LEU A 324 8.95 11.98 10.27
N HIS A 325 8.68 13.11 10.94
CA HIS A 325 8.38 14.36 10.24
C HIS A 325 9.60 14.89 9.46
N ARG A 326 10.83 14.61 9.92
CA ARG A 326 12.06 15.01 9.24
C ARG A 326 12.33 14.16 8.00
N THR A 327 12.12 12.85 8.10
CA THR A 327 12.23 11.95 6.94
C THR A 327 11.11 12.22 5.93
N SER A 328 9.90 12.56 6.39
CA SER A 328 8.80 13.02 5.53
C SER A 328 9.16 14.29 4.75
N ALA A 329 9.82 15.28 5.37
CA ALA A 329 10.30 16.46 4.66
C ALA A 329 11.30 16.11 3.52
N ARG A 330 12.17 15.11 3.73
CA ARG A 330 13.04 14.61 2.65
C ARG A 330 12.25 13.95 1.52
N VAL A 331 11.16 13.24 1.83
CA VAL A 331 10.24 12.69 0.81
C VAL A 331 9.61 13.82 -0.01
N VAL A 332 9.12 14.89 0.64
CA VAL A 332 8.58 16.07 -0.05
C VAL A 332 9.62 16.66 -0.99
N ASP A 333 10.85 16.88 -0.52
CA ASP A 333 11.93 17.43 -1.34
C ASP A 333 12.23 16.59 -2.59
N LEU A 334 12.20 15.26 -2.46
CA LEU A 334 12.46 14.33 -3.57
C LEU A 334 11.33 14.29 -4.59
N MET A 335 10.09 14.45 -4.14
CA MET A 335 8.90 14.09 -4.91
C MET A 335 8.08 15.29 -5.39
N LYS A 336 8.33 16.49 -4.85
CA LYS A 336 7.54 17.71 -5.11
C LYS A 336 7.52 18.19 -6.56
N GLU A 337 8.49 17.81 -7.40
CA GLU A 337 8.44 18.16 -8.83
C GLU A 337 7.39 17.31 -9.57
N ALA A 338 7.30 16.02 -9.25
CA ALA A 338 6.30 15.12 -9.84
C ALA A 338 4.93 15.28 -9.19
N TYR A 339 4.90 15.63 -7.90
CA TYR A 339 3.69 15.81 -7.09
C TYR A 339 3.72 17.17 -6.36
N PRO A 340 3.47 18.29 -7.07
CA PRO A 340 3.50 19.65 -6.49
C PRO A 340 2.61 19.85 -5.26
N GLU A 341 1.51 19.09 -5.15
CA GLU A 341 0.60 19.12 -4.01
C GLU A 341 1.29 18.81 -2.66
N LEU A 342 2.42 18.08 -2.68
CA LEU A 342 3.21 17.81 -1.49
C LEU A 342 3.81 19.07 -0.86
N ARG A 343 4.09 20.11 -1.66
CA ARG A 343 4.61 21.39 -1.14
C ARG A 343 3.57 22.12 -0.31
N GLU A 344 2.32 22.05 -0.76
CA GLU A 344 1.20 22.74 -0.12
C GLU A 344 0.78 22.03 1.17
N SER A 345 0.88 20.69 1.20
CA SER A 345 0.49 19.87 2.34
C SER A 345 1.60 19.60 3.35
N GLU A 346 2.87 19.97 3.07
CA GLU A 346 4.04 19.64 3.90
C GLU A 346 3.84 19.98 5.38
N ALA A 347 3.37 21.19 5.69
CA ALA A 347 3.15 21.64 7.06
C ALA A 347 2.05 20.81 7.76
N PHE A 348 1.00 20.46 7.04
CA PHE A 348 -0.09 19.62 7.55
C PHE A 348 0.39 18.19 7.80
N VAL A 349 1.07 17.59 6.82
CA VAL A 349 1.65 16.24 6.92
C VAL A 349 2.61 16.16 8.11
N SER A 350 3.52 17.12 8.23
CA SER A 350 4.48 17.19 9.34
C SER A 350 3.77 17.25 10.70
N LYS A 351 2.68 18.02 10.82
CA LYS A 351 1.91 18.15 12.06
C LYS A 351 1.19 16.84 12.41
N VAL A 352 0.55 16.19 11.45
CA VAL A 352 -0.13 14.90 11.66
C VAL A 352 0.87 13.82 12.10
N ILE A 353 2.02 13.74 11.42
CA ILE A 353 3.07 12.77 11.76
C ILE A 353 3.57 12.98 13.17
N ARG A 354 3.95 14.22 13.50
CA ARG A 354 4.50 14.56 14.81
C ARG A 354 3.50 14.27 15.95
N ASN A 355 2.23 14.61 15.77
CA ASN A 355 1.20 14.35 16.78
C ASN A 355 0.99 12.85 17.06
N GLU A 356 0.98 11.99 16.03
CA GLU A 356 0.86 10.54 16.25
C GLU A 356 2.17 9.97 16.85
N GLU A 357 3.34 10.50 16.48
CA GLU A 357 4.64 10.08 17.03
C GLU A 357 4.77 10.40 18.51
N GLU A 358 4.46 11.63 18.91
CA GLU A 358 4.46 12.08 20.31
C GLU A 358 3.46 11.26 21.13
N ARG A 359 2.23 11.06 20.61
CA ARG A 359 1.21 10.25 21.29
C ARG A 359 1.62 8.79 21.46
N PHE A 360 2.30 8.21 20.47
CA PHE A 360 2.64 6.79 20.50
C PHE A 360 3.92 6.51 21.28
N SER A 361 4.87 7.45 21.37
CA SER A 361 6.16 7.20 22.03
C SER A 361 6.00 6.75 23.49
N GLU A 362 5.10 7.38 24.26
CA GLU A 362 4.85 7.02 25.66
C GLU A 362 4.33 5.58 25.81
N THR A 363 3.42 5.20 24.93
CA THR A 363 2.82 3.85 24.83
C THR A 363 3.85 2.82 24.38
N LEU A 364 4.67 3.17 23.40
CA LEU A 364 5.69 2.29 22.79
C LEU A 364 6.75 1.88 23.81
N ASP A 365 7.31 2.83 24.56
CA ASP A 365 8.36 2.55 25.54
C ASP A 365 7.86 1.65 26.68
N SER A 366 6.64 1.93 27.18
CA SER A 366 5.99 1.13 28.22
C SER A 366 5.67 -0.28 27.73
N GLY A 367 5.07 -0.41 26.54
CA GLY A 367 4.71 -1.69 25.94
C GLY A 367 5.93 -2.57 25.61
N LEU A 368 7.00 -1.98 25.08
CA LEU A 368 8.25 -2.70 24.79
C LEU A 368 8.90 -3.24 26.06
N LYS A 369 8.87 -2.48 27.16
CA LYS A 369 9.41 -2.95 28.44
C LYS A 369 8.67 -4.20 28.92
N ILE A 370 7.34 -4.14 28.97
CA ILE A 370 6.50 -5.25 29.42
C ILE A 370 6.69 -6.47 28.53
N LEU A 371 6.68 -6.29 27.21
CA LEU A 371 6.87 -7.40 26.27
C LEU A 371 8.23 -8.05 26.45
N ARG A 372 9.32 -7.29 26.63
CA ARG A 372 10.65 -7.86 26.90
C ARG A 372 10.69 -8.68 28.18
N GLU A 373 10.10 -8.19 29.27
CA GLU A 373 10.04 -8.91 30.55
C GLU A 373 9.31 -10.27 30.40
N GLU A 374 8.21 -10.30 29.65
CA GLU A 374 7.46 -11.52 29.35
C GLU A 374 8.25 -12.49 28.46
N LEU A 375 8.92 -11.98 27.42
CA LEU A 375 9.76 -12.78 26.52
C LEU A 375 10.94 -13.42 27.26
N GLU A 376 11.63 -12.68 28.12
CA GLU A 376 12.69 -13.24 28.97
C GLU A 376 12.18 -14.36 29.89
N GLY A 377 10.97 -14.21 30.42
CA GLY A 377 10.30 -15.22 31.23
C GLY A 377 10.01 -16.50 30.43
N LEU A 378 9.48 -16.36 29.22
CA LEU A 378 9.19 -17.48 28.32
C LEU A 378 10.47 -18.19 27.85
N GLN A 379 11.52 -17.45 27.51
CA GLN A 379 12.82 -18.02 27.14
C GLN A 379 13.43 -18.84 28.28
N LYS A 380 13.35 -18.35 29.53
CA LYS A 380 13.78 -19.12 30.72
C LYS A 380 13.00 -20.43 30.90
N LYS A 381 11.71 -20.43 30.55
CA LYS A 381 10.84 -21.61 30.57
C LYS A 381 10.93 -22.48 29.31
N ARG A 382 11.66 -22.03 28.27
CA ARG A 382 11.72 -22.63 26.93
C ARG A 382 10.36 -22.73 26.24
N GLU A 383 9.48 -21.78 26.53
CA GLU A 383 8.19 -21.62 25.86
C GLU A 383 8.34 -20.66 24.68
N LYS A 384 7.57 -20.90 23.61
CA LYS A 384 7.60 -20.08 22.37
C LYS A 384 6.30 -19.34 22.08
N VAL A 385 5.31 -19.49 22.96
CA VAL A 385 3.96 -18.96 22.76
C VAL A 385 3.66 -17.98 23.89
N LEU A 386 3.49 -16.70 23.55
CA LEU A 386 3.02 -15.68 24.47
C LEU A 386 1.54 -15.93 24.82
N PRO A 387 1.15 -15.99 26.10
CA PRO A 387 -0.24 -16.20 26.48
C PRO A 387 -1.16 -15.13 25.90
N GLY A 388 -2.35 -15.53 25.43
CA GLY A 388 -3.30 -14.63 24.80
C GLY A 388 -3.78 -13.50 25.73
N GLU A 389 -3.84 -13.78 27.04
CA GLU A 389 -4.13 -12.77 28.07
C GLU A 389 -3.06 -11.66 28.14
N VAL A 390 -1.78 -12.01 27.97
CA VAL A 390 -0.68 -11.04 27.97
C VAL A 390 -0.73 -10.19 26.70
N ALA A 391 -0.93 -10.82 25.55
CA ALA A 391 -1.14 -10.10 24.28
C ALA A 391 -2.35 -9.16 24.35
N PHE A 392 -3.44 -9.61 24.98
CA PHE A 392 -4.64 -8.81 25.21
C PHE A 392 -4.37 -7.63 26.15
N ARG A 393 -3.64 -7.84 27.25
CA ARG A 393 -3.27 -6.77 28.19
C ARG A 393 -2.40 -5.70 27.53
N LEU A 394 -1.42 -6.11 26.72
CA LEU A 394 -0.61 -5.21 25.90
C LEU A 394 -1.48 -4.35 24.99
N TYR A 395 -2.44 -4.98 24.30
CA TYR A 395 -3.36 -4.31 23.40
C TYR A 395 -4.34 -3.36 24.10
N ASP A 396 -5.08 -3.85 25.08
CA ASP A 396 -6.19 -3.14 25.72
C ASP A 396 -5.71 -2.14 26.79
N THR A 397 -4.89 -2.60 27.73
CA THR A 397 -4.47 -1.79 28.88
C THR A 397 -3.38 -0.81 28.52
N TYR A 398 -2.39 -1.26 27.72
CA TYR A 398 -1.21 -0.48 27.40
C TYR A 398 -1.27 0.16 26.02
N GLY A 399 -2.34 -0.06 25.24
CA GLY A 399 -2.49 0.52 23.90
C GLY A 399 -1.45 0.05 22.88
N PHE A 400 -0.72 -1.04 23.18
CA PHE A 400 0.36 -1.57 22.37
C PHE A 400 -0.20 -2.41 21.22
N PRO A 401 -0.01 -2.00 19.95
CA PRO A 401 -0.64 -2.65 18.81
C PRO A 401 -0.34 -4.14 18.72
N LEU A 402 -1.38 -4.96 18.52
CA LEU A 402 -1.23 -6.40 18.30
C LEU A 402 -0.30 -6.71 17.13
N ASP A 403 -0.36 -5.88 16.08
CA ASP A 403 0.51 -6.01 14.91
C ASP A 403 2.00 -5.88 15.28
N LEU A 404 2.36 -4.94 16.16
CA LEU A 404 3.74 -4.79 16.64
C LEU A 404 4.14 -5.93 17.57
N THR A 405 3.23 -6.39 18.44
CA THR A 405 3.45 -7.59 19.26
C THR A 405 3.78 -8.79 18.39
N THR A 406 3.00 -8.99 17.32
CA THR A 406 3.17 -10.09 16.37
C THR A 406 4.51 -10.00 15.67
N GLU A 407 4.88 -8.82 15.18
CA GLU A 407 6.16 -8.60 14.50
C GLU A 407 7.36 -8.86 15.43
N ILE A 408 7.31 -8.36 16.68
CA ILE A 408 8.37 -8.58 17.67
C ILE A 408 8.51 -10.07 18.00
N LEU A 409 7.39 -10.78 18.19
CA LEU A 409 7.41 -12.21 18.45
C LEU A 409 8.03 -12.98 17.28
N GLN A 410 7.70 -12.63 16.03
CA GLN A 410 8.26 -13.28 14.85
C GLN A 410 9.77 -13.08 14.73
N ASP A 411 10.29 -11.89 15.05
CA ASP A 411 11.73 -11.62 15.05
C ASP A 411 12.49 -12.51 16.05
N GLU A 412 11.85 -12.90 17.15
CA GLU A 412 12.38 -13.82 18.18
C GLU A 412 12.04 -15.30 17.90
N GLY A 413 11.38 -15.62 16.77
CA GLY A 413 10.95 -16.98 16.44
C GLY A 413 9.86 -17.53 17.37
N MET A 414 9.02 -16.66 17.89
CA MET A 414 7.92 -16.91 18.83
C MET A 414 6.56 -16.54 18.20
N THR A 415 5.47 -16.98 18.83
CA THR A 415 4.09 -16.63 18.46
C THR A 415 3.29 -16.25 19.71
N PHE A 416 2.01 -15.91 19.57
CA PHE A 416 1.09 -15.76 20.69
C PHE A 416 -0.12 -16.69 20.54
N ASP A 417 -0.80 -16.95 21.64
CA ASP A 417 -2.05 -17.69 21.67
C ASP A 417 -3.20 -16.82 21.14
N GLU A 418 -3.44 -16.92 19.82
CA GLU A 418 -4.52 -16.23 19.11
C GLU A 418 -5.90 -16.59 19.67
N ALA A 419 -6.13 -17.87 19.99
CA ALA A 419 -7.42 -18.32 20.50
C ALA A 419 -7.71 -17.72 21.87
N GLY A 420 -6.71 -17.69 22.75
CA GLY A 420 -6.79 -17.02 24.05
C GLY A 420 -7.00 -15.51 23.92
N PHE A 421 -6.30 -14.85 22.99
CA PHE A 421 -6.51 -13.42 22.72
C PHE A 421 -7.94 -13.13 22.26
N GLN A 422 -8.48 -13.91 21.32
CA GLN A 422 -9.84 -13.74 20.83
C GLN A 422 -10.89 -14.02 21.91
N ALA A 423 -10.64 -15.00 22.79
CA ALA A 423 -11.50 -15.25 23.94
C ALA A 423 -11.58 -14.02 24.87
N GLN A 424 -10.43 -13.37 25.15
CA GLN A 424 -10.38 -12.14 25.94
C GLN A 424 -11.09 -10.96 25.26
N MET A 425 -10.89 -10.79 23.95
CA MET A 425 -11.58 -9.78 23.16
C MET A 425 -13.11 -9.95 23.19
N GLU A 426 -13.60 -11.18 23.03
CA GLU A 426 -15.05 -11.45 23.10
C GLU A 426 -15.59 -11.27 24.52
N GLU A 427 -14.85 -11.67 25.56
CA GLU A 427 -15.21 -11.42 26.95
C GLU A 427 -15.30 -9.90 27.24
N GLN A 428 -14.33 -9.11 26.78
CA GLN A 428 -14.37 -7.65 26.90
C GLN A 428 -15.56 -7.05 26.13
N ARG A 429 -15.84 -7.56 24.93
CA ARG A 429 -16.99 -7.12 24.13
C ARG A 429 -18.31 -7.44 24.84
N GLN A 430 -18.42 -8.59 25.48
CA GLN A 430 -19.59 -8.98 26.28
C GLN A 430 -19.71 -8.12 27.54
N LYS A 431 -18.61 -7.87 28.26
CA LYS A 431 -18.58 -6.96 29.42
C LYS A 431 -18.95 -5.54 29.02
N SER A 432 -18.49 -5.06 27.87
CA SER A 432 -18.85 -3.75 27.33
C SER A 432 -20.33 -3.69 26.98
N LYS A 433 -20.90 -4.73 26.36
CA LYS A 433 -22.35 -4.83 26.11
C LYS A 433 -23.17 -4.89 27.41
N GLN A 434 -22.70 -5.61 28.43
CA GLN A 434 -23.37 -5.70 29.73
C GLN A 434 -23.26 -4.38 30.52
N ALA A 435 -22.12 -3.69 30.47
CA ALA A 435 -21.95 -2.35 31.03
C ALA A 435 -22.77 -1.30 30.25
N TRP A 436 -22.97 -1.52 28.95
CA TRP A 436 -23.80 -0.67 28.08
C TRP A 436 -25.31 -0.90 28.25
N GLN A 437 -25.74 -1.95 28.96
CA GLN A 437 -27.13 -2.08 29.45
C GLN A 437 -27.51 -1.03 30.52
N GLY A 438 -26.54 -0.23 31.00
CA GLY A 438 -26.78 0.87 31.95
C GLY A 438 -26.95 2.27 31.33
N LEU A 439 -26.68 2.47 30.04
CA LEU A 439 -26.79 3.76 29.36
C LEU A 439 -27.34 3.58 27.93
N GLY A 440 -28.65 3.29 27.86
CA GLY A 440 -29.54 3.55 26.71
C GLY A 440 -29.00 3.28 25.31
N GLU A 441 -29.00 2.01 24.88
CA GLU A 441 -28.85 1.66 23.46
C GLU A 441 -30.00 2.26 22.62
N GLY A 442 -29.68 3.26 21.81
CA GLY A 442 -29.46 3.02 20.38
C GLY A 442 -30.59 2.44 19.51
N LYS A 443 -31.83 2.30 20.00
CA LYS A 443 -33.00 2.39 19.09
C LYS A 443 -33.28 3.86 18.89
N THR A 444 -33.53 4.30 17.66
CA THR A 444 -34.17 5.61 17.42
C THR A 444 -35.39 5.66 18.34
N LYS A 445 -35.30 6.41 19.46
CA LYS A 445 -36.35 6.44 20.49
C LYS A 445 -37.67 6.75 19.79
N GLU A 446 -38.75 6.06 20.15
CA GLU A 446 -40.07 6.25 19.52
C GLU A 446 -40.46 7.72 19.41
N ILE A 447 -40.01 8.54 20.37
CA ILE A 447 -40.19 9.99 20.37
C ILE A 447 -39.66 10.66 19.10
N TYR A 448 -38.47 10.29 18.60
CA TYR A 448 -37.92 10.89 17.38
C TYR A 448 -38.68 10.43 16.13
N ARG A 449 -39.15 9.18 16.08
CA ARG A 449 -40.04 8.72 15.00
C ARG A 449 -41.39 9.45 15.03
N ARG A 450 -41.96 9.67 16.21
CA ARG A 450 -43.19 10.44 16.40
C ARG A 450 -43.02 11.88 15.93
N LEU A 451 -41.93 12.53 16.31
CA LEU A 451 -41.63 13.92 15.92
C LEU A 451 -41.44 14.06 14.40
N VAL A 452 -40.78 13.10 13.74
CA VAL A 452 -40.67 13.08 12.27
C VAL A 452 -42.05 12.89 11.62
N ASN A 453 -42.90 12.01 12.15
CA ASN A 453 -44.28 11.81 11.67
C ASN A 453 -45.18 13.03 11.92
N GLU A 454 -44.89 13.84 12.95
CA GLU A 454 -45.50 15.15 13.19
C GLU A 454 -44.98 16.25 12.24
N GLY A 455 -44.06 15.89 11.32
CA GLY A 455 -43.53 16.79 10.29
C GLY A 455 -42.31 17.60 10.72
N ILE A 456 -41.72 17.32 11.89
CA ILE A 456 -40.53 18.01 12.36
C ILE A 456 -39.30 17.45 11.63
N LYS A 457 -38.56 18.34 10.96
CA LYS A 457 -37.33 18.02 10.24
C LYS A 457 -36.22 18.93 10.74
N THR A 458 -35.03 18.36 10.89
CA THR A 458 -33.81 19.11 11.17
C THR A 458 -32.80 18.84 10.06
N ILE A 459 -31.95 19.82 9.79
CA ILE A 459 -30.84 19.70 8.83
C ILE A 459 -29.55 19.81 9.65
N PHE A 460 -28.65 18.86 9.46
CA PHE A 460 -27.33 18.91 10.09
C PHE A 460 -26.39 19.76 9.22
N ILE A 461 -25.90 20.87 9.77
CA ILE A 461 -24.98 21.79 9.10
C ILE A 461 -23.57 21.81 9.73
N GLY A 462 -23.31 20.94 10.71
CA GLY A 462 -22.07 20.93 11.48
C GLY A 462 -20.81 20.52 10.71
N TYR A 463 -20.94 20.24 9.40
CA TYR A 463 -19.80 20.07 8.49
C TYR A 463 -19.36 21.39 7.84
N GLU A 464 -20.21 22.40 7.85
CA GLU A 464 -20.02 23.68 7.16
C GLU A 464 -19.77 24.81 8.17
N GLU A 465 -20.54 24.82 9.27
CA GLU A 465 -20.51 25.87 10.28
C GLU A 465 -20.49 25.27 11.69
N THR A 466 -19.74 25.89 12.61
CA THR A 466 -19.69 25.49 14.02
C THR A 466 -20.64 26.28 14.91
N GLU A 467 -21.24 27.37 14.38
CA GLU A 467 -22.19 28.24 15.08
C GLU A 467 -23.31 28.63 14.11
N THR A 468 -24.57 28.61 14.58
CA THR A 468 -25.74 29.05 13.81
C THR A 468 -26.82 29.58 14.74
N GLU A 469 -27.59 30.57 14.29
CA GLU A 469 -28.85 30.94 14.93
C GLU A 469 -29.95 29.98 14.47
N THR A 470 -30.78 29.50 15.41
CA THR A 470 -31.89 28.61 15.10
C THR A 470 -33.02 28.75 16.12
N LYS A 471 -34.20 28.23 15.78
CA LYS A 471 -35.38 28.23 16.66
C LYS A 471 -35.58 26.86 17.28
N ILE A 472 -35.69 26.82 18.61
CA ILE A 472 -36.06 25.59 19.33
C ILE A 472 -37.53 25.25 19.02
N VAL A 473 -37.76 24.09 18.42
CA VAL A 473 -39.11 23.63 18.00
C VAL A 473 -39.76 22.75 19.06
N LYS A 474 -38.97 21.90 19.74
CA LYS A 474 -39.38 20.99 20.81
C LYS A 474 -38.22 20.75 21.77
N LEU A 475 -38.54 20.47 23.04
CA LEU A 475 -37.59 20.00 24.04
C LEU A 475 -37.93 18.56 24.38
N VAL A 476 -36.93 17.67 24.38
CA VAL A 476 -37.09 16.24 24.67
C VAL A 476 -36.27 15.90 25.89
N LYS A 477 -36.92 15.34 26.92
CA LYS A 477 -36.25 14.83 28.13
C LYS A 477 -36.61 13.37 28.32
N GLY A 478 -35.62 12.49 28.30
CA GLY A 478 -35.87 11.05 28.28
C GLY A 478 -36.59 10.64 26.99
N ASP A 479 -37.86 10.22 27.11
CA ASP A 479 -38.72 9.76 26.00
C ASP A 479 -39.98 10.63 25.81
N GLU A 480 -40.04 11.81 26.45
CA GLU A 480 -41.21 12.71 26.40
C GLU A 480 -40.85 14.12 25.90
N VAL A 481 -41.84 14.79 25.29
CA VAL A 481 -41.75 16.22 24.98
C VAL A 481 -42.11 17.01 26.24
N VAL A 482 -41.21 17.88 26.68
CA VAL A 482 -41.40 18.74 27.85
C VAL A 482 -41.60 20.20 27.44
N PRO A 483 -42.38 20.99 28.21
CA PRO A 483 -42.58 22.41 27.93
C PRO A 483 -41.39 23.29 28.36
N SER A 484 -40.51 22.79 29.24
CA SER A 484 -39.31 23.48 29.71
C SER A 484 -38.23 22.50 30.18
N ALA A 485 -36.97 22.93 30.17
CA ALA A 485 -35.80 22.21 30.68
C ALA A 485 -34.99 23.14 31.59
N LYS A 486 -34.32 22.57 32.60
CA LYS A 486 -33.45 23.31 33.54
C LYS A 486 -31.97 23.04 33.27
N GLU A 487 -31.11 23.84 33.87
CA GLU A 487 -29.67 23.61 33.83
C GLU A 487 -29.34 22.23 34.43
N GLY A 488 -28.68 21.39 33.62
CA GLY A 488 -28.35 20.00 33.98
C GLY A 488 -29.36 18.94 33.51
N ASP A 489 -30.44 19.32 32.81
CA ASP A 489 -31.41 18.39 32.21
C ASP A 489 -31.00 17.78 30.86
#